data_AF-A0A7V6Z026-F1
#
_entry.id   AF-A0A7V6Z026-F1
#
_cell.length_a   1.000
_cell.length_b   1.000
_cell.length_c   1.000
_cell.angle_alpha   90.00
_cell.angle_beta   90.00
_cell.angle_gamma   90.00
#
_symmetry.space_group_name_H-M   'P 1'
#
loop_
_entity.id
_entity.type
_entity.pdbx_description
1 polymer ?
#
loop_
_entity_poly.entity_id
_entity_poly.type
_entity_poly.pdbx_seq_one_letter_code
_entity_poly.pdbx_strand_id
1 'polypeptide(L)'
;MTGVYHCPSDRRVAEWSYGLNVFYELGPDDDYAGKPRTWRRWSQIPQPTVTILFAENAGGADHIMPNFWITADDASDVNSKRHRNRANYTFVDGHSEPLPFEQTYAPPKVDLWNPLR
;
A
#
# COMPACT_ATOMS: atom_id res chain seq x y z
N MET A 1 20.45 -3.64 7.94
CA MET A 1 20.79 -4.28 6.65
C MET A 1 20.34 -3.34 5.54
N THR A 2 21.18 -3.02 4.56
CA THR A 2 20.76 -2.27 3.36
C THR A 2 20.53 -3.27 2.23
N GLY A 3 19.26 -3.61 1.99
CA GLY A 3 18.82 -4.47 0.89
C GLY A 3 17.70 -3.79 0.10
N VAL A 4 17.26 -4.41 -0.99
CA VAL A 4 16.24 -3.84 -1.90
C VAL A 4 14.94 -3.46 -1.16
N TYR A 5 14.60 -4.18 -0.08
CA TYR A 5 13.41 -3.93 0.73
C TYR A 5 13.63 -2.99 1.94
N HIS A 6 14.81 -2.36 2.04
CA HIS A 6 15.12 -1.46 3.15
C HIS A 6 15.49 -0.07 2.63
N CYS A 7 14.67 0.92 3.00
CA CYS A 7 14.91 2.32 2.70
C CYS A 7 16.11 2.82 3.53
N PRO A 8 17.07 3.55 2.93
CA PRO A 8 18.18 4.13 3.68
C PRO A 8 17.77 5.17 4.74
N SER A 9 16.56 5.74 4.62
CA SER A 9 15.99 6.65 5.61
C SER A 9 15.24 5.92 6.74
N ASP A 10 15.10 4.60 6.64
CA ASP A 10 14.55 3.78 7.72
C ASP A 10 15.64 3.48 8.75
N ARG A 11 15.37 3.85 10.01
CA ARG A 11 16.28 3.61 11.14
C ARG A 11 16.05 2.27 11.82
N ARG A 12 14.95 1.61 11.49
CA ARG A 12 14.67 0.24 11.92
C ARG A 12 15.69 -0.71 11.29
N VAL A 13 15.83 -1.91 11.82
CA VAL A 13 16.93 -2.81 11.45
C VAL A 13 16.45 -4.21 11.08
N ALA A 14 15.32 -4.65 11.65
CA ALA A 14 14.77 -5.98 11.44
C ALA A 14 13.61 -5.98 10.43
N GLU A 15 12.75 -4.96 10.52
CA GLU A 15 11.54 -4.82 9.72
C GLU A 15 11.85 -4.32 8.31
N TRP A 16 11.03 -4.72 7.33
CA TRP A 16 11.11 -4.19 5.98
C TRP A 16 10.56 -2.77 5.92
N SER A 17 11.15 -1.93 5.07
CA SER A 17 10.71 -0.55 4.89
C SER A 17 9.50 -0.43 3.99
N TYR A 18 9.21 -1.46 3.20
CA TYR A 18 8.09 -1.49 2.26
C TYR A 18 7.17 -2.66 2.57
N GLY A 19 5.86 -2.42 2.57
CA GLY A 19 4.84 -3.44 2.79
C GLY A 19 3.98 -3.63 1.55
N LEU A 20 3.60 -4.89 1.29
CA LEU A 20 2.67 -5.25 0.22
C LEU A 20 1.25 -4.79 0.58
N ASN A 21 0.50 -4.27 -0.37
CA ASN A 21 -0.93 -4.03 -0.18
C ASN A 21 -1.69 -5.37 -0.07
N VAL A 22 -2.34 -5.60 1.08
CA VAL A 22 -2.94 -6.92 1.41
C VAL A 22 -4.02 -7.36 0.42
N PHE A 23 -4.64 -6.46 -0.36
CA PHE A 23 -5.62 -6.83 -1.40
C PHE A 23 -5.09 -7.86 -2.41
N TYR A 24 -3.76 -7.97 -2.56
CA TYR A 24 -3.11 -8.96 -3.42
C TYR A 24 -2.89 -10.33 -2.77
N GLU A 25 -3.17 -10.46 -1.47
CA GLU A 25 -3.04 -11.70 -0.69
C GLU A 25 -4.40 -12.29 -0.33
N LEU A 26 -5.43 -11.44 -0.18
CA LEU A 26 -6.79 -11.86 0.19
C LEU A 26 -7.36 -12.92 -0.78
N GLY A 27 -8.03 -13.90 -0.17
CA GLY A 27 -8.78 -14.96 -0.83
C GLY A 27 -10.27 -14.64 -0.97
N PRO A 28 -11.05 -15.56 -1.56
CA PRO A 28 -12.50 -15.37 -1.71
C PRO A 28 -13.28 -15.44 -0.38
N ASP A 29 -12.71 -16.09 0.65
CA ASP A 29 -13.35 -16.32 1.94
C ASP A 29 -13.07 -15.21 2.98
N ASP A 30 -12.12 -14.31 2.68
CA ASP A 30 -11.79 -13.17 3.55
C ASP A 30 -12.87 -12.08 3.50
N ASP A 31 -12.94 -11.26 4.55
CA ASP A 31 -13.91 -10.18 4.64
C ASP A 31 -13.33 -8.83 4.19
N TYR A 32 -13.74 -8.37 3.00
CA TYR A 32 -13.33 -7.09 2.42
C TYR A 32 -14.36 -6.60 1.39
N ALA A 33 -14.36 -5.29 1.16
CA ALA A 33 -15.16 -4.69 0.09
C ALA A 33 -14.71 -5.23 -1.27
N GLY A 34 -15.58 -5.97 -1.95
CA GLY A 34 -15.30 -6.57 -3.26
C GLY A 34 -15.21 -8.09 -3.30
N LYS A 35 -15.22 -8.76 -2.14
CA LYS A 35 -15.30 -10.23 -2.09
C LYS A 35 -16.49 -10.75 -2.91
N PRO A 36 -16.36 -11.88 -3.63
CA PRO A 36 -15.24 -12.83 -3.59
C PRO A 36 -14.13 -12.55 -4.63
N ARG A 37 -14.07 -11.35 -5.23
CA ARG A 37 -13.09 -11.04 -6.29
C ARG A 37 -11.69 -10.90 -5.69
N THR A 38 -10.71 -11.56 -6.29
CA THR A 38 -9.28 -11.44 -5.92
C THR A 38 -8.47 -10.77 -7.05
N TRP A 39 -7.32 -10.19 -6.70
CA TRP A 39 -6.44 -9.44 -7.62
C TRP A 39 -5.03 -9.99 -7.71
N ARG A 40 -4.86 -11.32 -7.60
CA ARG A 40 -3.55 -11.97 -7.59
C ARG A 40 -2.81 -11.96 -8.93
N ARG A 41 -3.45 -11.53 -10.01
CA ARG A 41 -2.85 -11.41 -11.34
C ARG A 41 -2.98 -9.99 -11.85
N TRP A 42 -1.92 -9.50 -12.50
CA TRP A 42 -1.87 -8.18 -13.11
C TRP A 42 -3.08 -7.89 -14.03
N SER A 43 -3.50 -8.89 -14.82
CA SER A 43 -4.64 -8.78 -15.74
C SER A 43 -6.01 -8.62 -15.06
N GLN A 44 -6.09 -8.78 -13.74
CA GLN A 44 -7.34 -8.62 -12.97
C GLN A 44 -7.50 -7.20 -12.40
N ILE A 45 -6.45 -6.39 -12.48
CA ILE A 45 -6.41 -5.06 -11.86
C ILE A 45 -6.87 -4.04 -12.92
N PRO A 46 -8.00 -3.35 -12.72
CA PRO A 46 -8.58 -2.48 -13.75
C PRO A 46 -7.70 -1.30 -14.13
N GLN A 47 -6.99 -0.71 -13.17
CA GLN A 47 -6.21 0.52 -13.36
C GLN A 47 -4.78 0.40 -12.79
N PRO A 48 -3.93 -0.47 -13.36
CA PRO A 48 -2.65 -0.84 -12.77
C PRO A 48 -1.66 0.34 -12.66
N THR A 49 -1.83 1.38 -13.46
CA THR A 49 -0.99 2.59 -13.44
C THR A 49 -1.34 3.55 -12.30
N VAL A 50 -2.40 3.30 -11.53
CA VAL A 50 -2.79 4.15 -10.39
C VAL A 50 -3.14 3.34 -9.14
N THR A 51 -3.21 2.01 -9.22
CA THR A 51 -3.37 1.15 -8.04
C THR A 51 -2.01 0.85 -7.38
N ILE A 52 -1.93 1.06 -6.07
CA ILE A 52 -0.72 0.88 -5.26
C ILE A 52 -0.49 -0.60 -4.95
N LEU A 53 0.72 -1.08 -5.25
CA LEU A 53 1.22 -2.42 -4.93
C LEU A 53 2.04 -2.45 -3.63
N PHE A 54 3.01 -1.55 -3.48
CA PHE A 54 3.81 -1.42 -2.27
C PHE A 54 3.83 0.04 -1.80
N ALA A 55 4.02 0.23 -0.50
CA ALA A 55 4.32 1.55 0.04
C ALA A 55 5.25 1.44 1.25
N GLU A 56 5.71 2.59 1.73
CA GLU A 56 6.52 2.61 2.94
C GLU A 56 5.72 2.23 4.17
N ASN A 57 6.20 1.21 4.85
CA ASN A 57 5.57 0.60 5.99
C ASN A 57 6.04 1.26 7.29
N ALA A 58 5.12 1.49 8.22
CA ALA A 58 5.41 1.99 9.57
C ALA A 58 5.53 0.86 10.62
N GLY A 59 4.90 -0.29 10.36
CA GLY A 59 4.82 -1.43 11.27
C GLY A 59 5.86 -2.52 11.00
N GLY A 60 5.77 -3.61 11.78
CA GLY A 60 6.63 -4.80 11.62
C GLY A 60 6.04 -5.92 10.76
N ALA A 61 4.79 -5.78 10.32
CA ALA A 61 4.19 -6.69 9.32
C ALA A 61 4.89 -6.49 7.96
N ASP A 62 4.83 -7.48 7.09
CA ASP A 62 5.33 -7.40 5.70
C ASP A 62 4.31 -6.82 4.71
N HIS A 63 3.12 -6.50 5.19
CA HIS A 63 2.01 -5.96 4.40
C HIS A 63 1.33 -4.78 5.12
N ILE A 64 0.57 -4.02 4.34
CA ILE A 64 -0.26 -2.88 4.73
C ILE A 64 -1.71 -3.31 4.49
N MET A 65 -2.62 -2.99 5.41
CA MET A 65 -3.99 -3.50 5.44
C MET A 65 -5.05 -2.43 5.12
N PRO A 66 -5.05 -1.85 3.89
CA PRO A 66 -6.01 -0.83 3.50
C PRO A 66 -7.46 -1.34 3.43
N ASN A 67 -7.67 -2.66 3.42
CA ASN A 67 -9.01 -3.26 3.49
C ASN A 67 -9.74 -2.94 4.81
N PHE A 68 -9.03 -2.54 5.87
CA PHE A 68 -9.64 -2.11 7.14
C PHE A 68 -9.81 -0.60 7.26
N TRP A 69 -9.30 0.20 6.32
CA TRP A 69 -9.34 1.65 6.45
C TRP A 69 -10.72 2.21 6.08
N ILE A 70 -11.23 3.10 6.93
CA ILE A 70 -12.46 3.86 6.71
C ILE A 70 -12.11 5.35 6.56
N THR A 71 -11.12 5.81 7.30
CA THR A 71 -10.64 7.18 7.38
C THR A 71 -9.11 7.20 7.22
N ALA A 72 -8.55 8.37 6.88
CA ALA A 72 -7.09 8.52 6.74
C ALA A 72 -6.32 8.21 8.03
N ASP A 73 -6.96 8.34 9.20
CA ASP A 73 -6.34 8.04 10.50
C ASP A 73 -6.15 6.53 10.74
N ASP A 74 -6.89 5.67 10.02
CA ASP A 74 -6.75 4.20 10.12
C ASP A 74 -5.45 3.69 9.48
N ALA A 75 -4.87 4.47 8.55
CA ALA A 75 -3.68 4.14 7.77
C ALA A 75 -2.35 4.31 8.53
N SER A 76 -2.35 3.91 9.81
CA SER A 76 -1.20 3.99 10.72
C SER A 76 -0.03 3.06 10.35
N ASP A 77 -0.31 2.06 9.51
CA ASP A 77 0.63 1.11 8.92
C ASP A 77 1.43 1.70 7.74
N VAL A 78 1.07 2.90 7.25
CA VAL A 78 1.86 3.65 6.24
C VAL A 78 2.76 4.68 6.91
N ASN A 79 4.06 4.63 6.62
CA ASN A 79 5.00 5.67 7.07
C ASN A 79 5.00 6.86 6.11
N SER A 80 3.89 7.60 6.07
CA SER A 80 3.65 8.75 5.18
C SER A 80 4.63 9.92 5.31
N LYS A 81 5.47 9.92 6.35
CA LYS A 81 6.34 11.07 6.69
C LYS A 81 7.83 10.77 6.55
N ARG A 82 8.22 9.53 6.21
CA ARG A 82 9.62 9.11 6.14
C ARG A 82 10.47 10.04 5.26
N HIS A 83 9.89 10.55 4.17
CA HIS A 83 10.56 11.43 3.21
C HIS A 83 10.01 12.86 3.21
N ARG A 84 9.96 13.49 4.39
CA ARG A 84 9.52 14.89 4.59
C ARG A 84 8.08 15.11 4.11
N ASN A 85 7.14 14.44 4.77
CA ASN A 85 5.69 14.41 4.45
C ASN A 85 5.34 13.72 3.11
N ARG A 86 6.20 12.80 2.68
CA ARG A 86 5.94 11.90 1.57
C ARG A 86 6.41 10.50 1.95
N ALA A 87 5.83 9.52 1.26
CA ALA A 87 6.32 8.15 1.19
C ALA A 87 6.53 7.76 -0.27
N ASN A 88 7.33 6.73 -0.49
CA ASN A 88 7.45 6.09 -1.79
C ASN A 88 6.30 5.08 -1.96
N TYR A 89 5.64 5.15 -3.12
CA TYR A 89 4.59 4.22 -3.52
C TYR A 89 5.03 3.55 -4.82
N THR A 90 4.91 2.23 -4.88
CA THR A 90 5.08 1.46 -6.11
C THR A 90 3.70 1.03 -6.59
N PHE A 91 3.41 1.29 -7.85
CA PHE A 91 2.14 0.95 -8.49
C PHE A 91 2.22 -0.41 -9.17
N VAL A 92 1.05 -0.96 -9.51
CA VAL A 92 0.92 -2.32 -10.05
C VAL A 92 1.61 -2.50 -11.41
N ASP A 93 1.70 -1.47 -12.22
CA ASP A 93 2.48 -1.48 -13.47
C ASP A 93 4.01 -1.45 -13.26
N GLY A 94 4.46 -1.29 -12.01
CA GLY A 94 5.86 -1.35 -11.60
C GLY A 94 6.56 -0.01 -11.48
N HIS A 95 5.92 1.12 -11.81
CA HIS A 95 6.53 2.43 -11.56
C HIS A 95 6.46 2.79 -10.08
N SER A 96 7.30 3.73 -9.64
CA SER A 96 7.29 4.24 -8.27
C SER A 96 7.31 5.76 -8.26
N GLU A 97 6.57 6.36 -7.34
CA GLU A 97 6.50 7.81 -7.17
C GLU A 97 6.47 8.19 -5.68
N PRO A 98 7.22 9.25 -5.28
CA PRO A 98 7.10 9.81 -3.94
C PRO A 98 5.91 10.77 -3.86
N LEU A 99 4.87 10.40 -3.11
CA LEU A 99 3.63 11.18 -2.98
C LEU A 99 3.34 11.56 -1.52
N PRO A 100 2.62 12.67 -1.29
CA PRO A 100 1.89 12.88 -0.03
C PRO A 100 0.79 11.83 0.15
N PHE A 101 0.51 11.41 1.38
CA PHE A 101 -0.42 10.30 1.63
C PHE A 101 -1.85 10.61 1.19
N GLU A 102 -2.26 11.87 1.36
CA GLU A 102 -3.58 12.38 0.99
C GLU A 102 -3.84 12.34 -0.53
N GLN A 103 -2.79 12.24 -1.36
CA GLN A 103 -2.92 12.00 -2.80
C GLN A 103 -3.14 10.52 -3.14
N THR A 104 -2.94 9.62 -2.17
CA THR A 104 -3.17 8.17 -2.31
C THR A 104 -4.44 7.70 -1.63
N TYR A 105 -4.84 8.37 -0.55
CA TYR A 105 -6.01 8.01 0.23
C TYR A 105 -6.64 9.25 0.90
N ALA A 106 -7.78 9.67 0.37
CA ALA A 106 -8.62 10.75 0.88
C ALA A 106 -10.08 10.40 0.58
N PRO A 107 -10.65 9.40 1.30
CA PRO A 107 -12.01 8.93 1.03
C PRO A 107 -13.04 10.05 1.23
N PRO A 108 -14.15 10.04 0.46
CA PRO A 108 -14.50 9.05 -0.55
C PRO A 108 -13.90 9.35 -1.94
N LYS A 109 -13.07 10.39 -2.08
CA LYS A 109 -12.65 10.92 -3.39
C LYS A 109 -11.45 10.20 -3.98
N VAL A 110 -10.52 9.78 -3.13
CA VAL A 110 -9.26 9.15 -3.54
C VAL A 110 -9.05 7.88 -2.74
N ASP A 111 -8.86 6.78 -3.44
CA ASP A 111 -8.47 5.49 -2.88
C ASP A 111 -7.68 4.73 -3.95
N LEU A 112 -6.36 4.96 -3.96
CA LEU A 112 -5.44 4.28 -4.87
C LEU A 112 -5.03 2.89 -4.34
N TRP A 113 -5.53 2.49 -3.17
CA TRP A 113 -5.17 1.24 -2.51
C TRP A 113 -6.14 0.11 -2.83
N ASN A 114 -7.42 0.42 -2.98
CA ASN A 114 -8.42 -0.58 -3.32
C ASN A 114 -8.46 -0.84 -4.84
N PRO A 115 -8.19 -2.06 -5.32
CA PRO A 115 -8.20 -2.37 -6.76
C PRO A 115 -9.58 -2.29 -7.44
N LEU A 116 -10.67 -2.04 -6.70
CA LEU A 116 -12.00 -1.76 -7.26
C LEU A 116 -12.27 -0.30 -7.57
N ARG A 117 -11.44 0.63 -7.10
CA ARG A 117 -11.68 2.06 -7.17
C ARG A 117 -11.03 2.71 -8.38
#